data_AF-A0A920H8F4-F1
#
_entry.id   AF-A0A920H8F4-F1
#
_cell.length_a   1.000
_cell.length_b   1.000
_cell.length_c   1.000
_cell.angle_alpha   90.00
_cell.angle_beta   90.00
_cell.angle_gamma   90.00
#
_symmetry.space_group_name_H-M   'P 1'
#
loop_
_entity.id
_entity.type
_entity.pdbx_description
1 polymer ?
#
loop_
_entity_poly.entity_id
_entity_poly.type
_entity_poly.pdbx_seq_one_letter_code
_entity_poly.pdbx_strand_id
1 'polypeptide(L)'
;MINIIQDECPWIWGFHPKSYLLSQSWVENIEPNLMANNTLKYLRVNQTQRLKSIEKWNKPNFSILYVAAVIILFLIFSLIKNIRKRDSQKIE
;
A
#
# COMPACT_ATOMS: atom_id res chain seq x y z
N MET A 1 50.40 1.56 -3.90
CA MET A 1 49.43 2.00 -2.87
C MET A 1 48.30 0.99 -2.69
N ILE A 2 47.60 0.59 -3.77
CA ILE A 2 46.58 -0.48 -3.70
C ILE A 2 47.19 -1.82 -3.24
N ASN A 3 48.37 -2.22 -3.74
CA ASN A 3 49.01 -3.47 -3.34
C ASN A 3 49.31 -3.54 -1.83
N ILE A 4 49.80 -2.44 -1.23
CA ILE A 4 50.06 -2.36 0.21
C ILE A 4 48.76 -2.62 1.00
N ILE A 5 47.65 -2.00 0.56
CA ILE A 5 46.33 -2.20 1.17
C ILE A 5 45.80 -3.63 0.94
N GLN A 6 46.15 -4.29 -0.15
CA GLN A 6 45.75 -5.68 -0.39
C GLN A 6 46.55 -6.66 0.47
N ASP A 7 47.83 -6.38 0.72
CA ASP A 7 48.74 -7.24 1.48
C ASP A 7 48.58 -7.06 3.01
N GLU A 8 48.36 -5.83 3.47
CA GLU A 8 48.33 -5.49 4.91
C GLU A 8 46.93 -5.56 5.53
N CYS A 9 45.88 -5.77 4.72
CA CYS A 9 44.52 -5.67 5.21
C CYS A 9 43.86 -7.03 5.46
N PRO A 10 43.37 -7.32 6.69
CA PRO A 10 42.98 -8.67 7.10
C PRO A 10 41.58 -9.12 6.63
N TRP A 11 40.83 -8.28 5.90
CA TRP A 11 39.43 -8.51 5.53
C TRP A 11 39.20 -8.29 4.02
N ILE A 12 38.14 -8.86 3.45
CA ILE A 12 37.75 -8.69 2.04
C ILE A 12 36.87 -7.44 1.86
N TRP A 13 37.35 -6.40 1.17
CA TRP A 13 36.67 -5.09 1.09
C TRP A 13 35.75 -4.87 -0.13
N GLY A 14 35.34 -5.92 -0.82
CA GLY A 14 34.63 -5.83 -2.10
C GLY A 14 33.10 -5.91 -2.03
N PHE A 15 32.43 -4.99 -1.31
CA PHE A 15 30.96 -4.90 -1.36
C PHE A 15 30.51 -3.75 -2.26
N HIS A 16 29.86 -4.08 -3.37
CA HIS A 16 29.26 -3.12 -4.29
C HIS A 16 27.73 -3.20 -4.16
N PRO A 17 27.11 -2.41 -3.26
CA PRO A 17 25.67 -2.43 -3.11
C PRO A 17 25.00 -1.98 -4.40
N LYS A 18 23.96 -2.71 -4.82
CA LYS A 18 23.05 -2.26 -5.87
C LYS A 18 21.89 -1.52 -5.21
N SER A 19 21.69 -0.26 -5.58
CA SER A 19 20.56 0.53 -5.13
C SER A 19 19.49 0.59 -6.22
N TYR A 20 18.24 0.33 -5.83
CA TYR A 20 17.07 0.49 -6.69
C TYR A 20 16.15 1.54 -6.09
N LEU A 21 15.50 2.32 -6.95
CA LEU A 21 14.52 3.31 -6.54
C LEU A 21 13.21 3.07 -7.29
N LEU A 22 12.12 2.93 -6.54
CA LEU A 22 10.77 2.93 -7.10
C LEU A 22 10.15 4.31 -6.90
N SER A 23 9.86 4.99 -8.00
CA SER A 23 9.19 6.28 -8.00
C SER A 23 7.87 6.22 -8.75
N GLN A 24 6.99 7.17 -8.46
CA GLN A 24 5.75 7.35 -9.19
C GLN A 24 6.02 8.11 -10.48
N SER A 25 5.25 7.83 -11.53
CA SER A 25 5.46 8.43 -12.86
C SER A 25 5.33 9.96 -12.88
N TRP A 26 4.66 10.54 -11.88
CA TRP A 26 4.47 11.98 -11.74
C TRP A 26 5.60 12.67 -10.93
N VAL A 27 6.59 11.92 -10.43
CA VAL A 27 7.78 12.50 -9.80
C VAL A 27 8.87 12.63 -10.84
N GLU A 28 9.39 13.85 -10.98
CA GLU A 28 10.41 14.22 -11.95
C GLU A 28 11.70 14.64 -11.23
N ASN A 29 12.83 14.60 -11.95
CA ASN A 29 14.15 15.04 -11.48
C ASN A 29 14.68 14.29 -10.25
N ILE A 30 14.47 12.96 -10.21
CA ILE A 30 15.02 12.14 -9.14
C ILE A 30 16.37 11.57 -9.57
N GLU A 31 17.43 12.04 -8.92
CA GLU A 31 18.78 11.50 -9.08
C GLU A 31 19.19 10.77 -7.80
N PRO A 32 19.33 9.43 -7.82
CA PRO A 32 19.76 8.68 -6.65
C PRO A 32 21.23 8.98 -6.36
N ASN A 33 21.51 9.55 -5.18
CA ASN A 33 22.87 9.84 -4.75
C ASN A 33 23.10 9.28 -3.34
N LEU A 34 24.14 8.46 -3.17
CA LEU A 34 24.49 7.81 -1.91
C LEU A 34 25.26 8.70 -0.94
N MET A 35 25.85 9.80 -1.42
CA MET A 35 26.67 10.72 -0.62
C MET A 35 25.99 12.07 -0.39
N ALA A 36 25.07 12.48 -1.26
CA ALA A 36 24.40 13.77 -1.16
C ALA A 36 23.12 13.71 -0.33
N ASN A 37 22.95 14.66 0.60
CA ASN A 37 21.79 14.77 1.48
C ASN A 37 20.67 15.68 0.92
N ASN A 38 20.74 16.05 -0.35
CA ASN A 38 19.87 17.06 -0.97
C ASN A 38 18.61 16.44 -1.59
N THR A 39 17.80 15.76 -0.77
CA THR A 39 16.66 14.95 -1.24
C THR A 39 15.53 15.74 -1.91
N LEU A 40 15.31 17.00 -1.54
CA LEU A 40 14.16 17.79 -2.02
C LEU A 40 14.50 18.93 -2.97
N LYS A 41 15.76 19.39 -3.00
CA LYS A 41 16.14 20.66 -3.66
C LYS A 41 15.79 20.72 -5.15
N TYR A 42 15.81 19.57 -5.83
CA TYR A 42 15.58 19.47 -7.27
C TYR A 42 14.34 18.64 -7.63
N LEU A 43 13.65 18.08 -6.63
CA LEU A 43 12.52 17.21 -6.84
C LEU A 43 11.35 18.01 -7.40
N ARG A 44 10.81 17.55 -8.53
CA ARG A 44 9.64 18.17 -9.17
C ARG A 44 8.48 17.19 -9.18
N VAL A 45 7.27 17.72 -9.02
CA VAL A 45 6.03 16.92 -9.06
C VAL A 45 5.11 17.46 -10.15
N ASN A 46 4.69 16.58 -11.05
CA ASN A 46 3.69 16.88 -12.05
C ASN A 46 2.28 16.78 -11.45
N GLN A 47 1.71 17.93 -11.08
CA GLN A 47 0.42 17.97 -10.40
C GLN A 47 -0.72 17.36 -11.22
N THR A 48 -0.76 17.62 -12.53
CA THR A 48 -1.82 17.12 -13.41
C THR A 48 -1.80 15.60 -13.49
N GLN A 49 -0.62 15.00 -13.67
CA GLN A 49 -0.48 13.54 -13.69
C GLN A 49 -0.80 12.91 -12.33
N ARG A 50 -0.37 13.57 -11.24
CA ARG A 50 -0.65 13.12 -9.87
C ARG A 50 -2.15 13.06 -9.60
N LEU A 51 -2.90 14.11 -9.93
CA LEU A 51 -4.35 14.16 -9.72
C LEU A 51 -5.08 13.09 -10.54
N LYS A 52 -4.73 12.93 -11.82
CA LYS A 52 -5.30 11.86 -12.68
C LYS A 52 -5.02 10.47 -12.11
N SER A 53 -3.83 10.24 -11.57
CA SER A 53 -3.45 8.95 -10.97
C SER A 53 -4.22 8.69 -9.68
N ILE A 54 -4.36 9.72 -8.82
CA ILE A 54 -5.16 9.66 -7.60
C ILE A 54 -6.62 9.32 -7.92
N GLU A 55 -7.23 9.98 -8.90
CA GLU A 55 -8.61 9.70 -9.32
C GLU A 55 -8.78 8.26 -9.82
N LYS A 56 -7.78 7.73 -10.54
CA LYS A 56 -7.81 6.36 -11.06
C LYS A 56 -7.64 5.32 -9.96
N TRP A 57 -6.72 5.55 -9.02
CA TRP A 57 -6.32 4.55 -8.02
C TRP A 57 -7.16 4.58 -6.75
N ASN A 58 -7.60 5.77 -6.31
CA ASN A 58 -8.32 5.95 -5.06
C ASN A 58 -9.84 5.83 -5.25
N LYS A 59 -10.29 4.92 -6.13
CA LYS A 59 -11.72 4.63 -6.25
C LYS A 59 -12.18 3.86 -5.01
N PRO A 60 -13.17 4.36 -4.27
CA PRO A 60 -13.62 3.69 -3.07
C PRO A 60 -14.28 2.35 -3.44
N ASN A 61 -13.86 1.28 -2.77
CA ASN A 61 -14.45 -0.05 -2.94
C ASN A 61 -15.35 -0.38 -1.75
N PHE A 62 -16.67 -0.34 -1.96
CA PHE A 62 -17.68 -0.65 -0.94
C PHE A 62 -18.18 -2.10 -0.97
N SER A 63 -17.55 -2.99 -1.75
CA SER A 63 -17.98 -4.40 -1.87
C SER A 63 -18.15 -5.09 -0.51
N ILE A 64 -17.19 -4.92 0.40
CA ILE A 64 -17.27 -5.50 1.75
C ILE A 64 -18.46 -4.96 2.55
N LEU A 65 -18.81 -3.69 2.36
CA LEU A 65 -19.92 -3.05 3.05
C LEU A 65 -21.27 -3.61 2.55
N TYR A 66 -21.39 -3.84 1.24
CA TYR A 66 -22.58 -4.50 0.67
C TYR A 66 -22.73 -5.94 1.16
N VAL A 67 -21.64 -6.71 1.21
CA VAL A 67 -21.65 -8.08 1.75
C VAL A 67 -22.10 -8.09 3.21
N ALA A 68 -21.55 -7.19 4.03
CA ALA A 68 -21.95 -7.05 5.43
C ALA A 68 -23.44 -6.69 5.56
N ALA A 69 -23.95 -5.77 4.74
CA ALA A 69 -25.36 -5.39 4.74
C ALA A 69 -26.28 -6.58 4.43
N VAL A 70 -25.94 -7.42 3.45
CA VAL A 70 -26.71 -8.62 3.10
C VAL A 70 -26.73 -9.63 4.25
N ILE A 71 -25.60 -9.85 4.90
CA ILE A 71 -25.52 -10.75 6.07
C ILE A 71 -26.42 -10.24 7.20
N ILE A 72 -26.39 -8.94 7.49
CA ILE A 72 -27.23 -8.33 8.52
C ILE A 72 -28.72 -8.50 8.18
N LEU A 73 -29.11 -8.23 6.93
CA LEU A 73 -30.49 -8.42 6.47
C LEU A 73 -30.94 -9.89 6.61
N PHE A 74 -30.06 -10.84 6.29
CA PHE A 74 -30.33 -12.26 6.44
C PHE A 74 -30.52 -12.67 7.91
N LEU A 75 -29.68 -12.16 8.82
CA LEU A 75 -29.81 -12.41 10.26
C LEU A 75 -31.12 -11.84 10.81
N ILE A 76 -31.49 -10.62 10.43
CA ILE A 76 -32.76 -10.00 10.82
C ILE A 76 -33.94 -10.83 10.32
N PHE A 77 -33.90 -11.25 9.05
CA PHE A 77 -34.95 -12.10 8.47
C PHE A 77 -35.09 -13.44 9.23
N SER A 78 -33.97 -14.10 9.52
CA SER A 78 -33.94 -15.36 10.27
C SER A 78 -34.52 -15.19 11.69
N LEU A 79 -34.16 -14.09 12.36
CA LEU A 79 -34.69 -13.74 13.68
C LEU A 79 -36.21 -13.57 13.66
N ILE A 80 -36.73 -12.77 12.72
CA ILE A 80 -38.17 -12.52 12.58
C ILE A 80 -38.93 -13.83 12.31
N LYS A 81 -38.40 -14.68 11.41
CA LYS A 81 -39.00 -15.99 11.11
C LYS A 81 -39.05 -16.87 12.35
N ASN A 82 -37.98 -16.89 13.15
CA ASN A 82 -37.91 -17.69 14.37
C ASN A 82 -38.92 -17.19 15.42
N ILE A 83 -39.02 -15.87 15.62
CA ILE A 83 -40.01 -15.28 16.54
C ILE A 83 -41.43 -15.65 16.12
N ARG A 84 -41.79 -15.44 14.84
CA ARG A 84 -43.12 -15.81 14.31
C ARG A 84 -43.45 -17.29 14.50
N LYS A 85 -42.48 -18.18 14.28
CA LYS A 85 -42.66 -19.62 14.51
C LYS A 85 -42.99 -19.93 15.97
N ARG A 86 -42.33 -19.25 16.92
CA ARG A 86 -42.58 -19.43 18.36
C ARG A 86 -43.94 -18.88 18.77
N ASP A 87 -44.38 -17.78 18.18
CA ASP A 87 -45.70 -17.19 18.48
C ASP A 87 -46.84 -18.11 18.02
N SER A 88 -46.72 -18.77 16.86
CA SER A 88 -47.70 -19.75 16.39
C SER A 88 -47.78 -21.01 17.28
N GLN A 89 -46.66 -21.45 17.86
CA GLN A 89 -46.61 -22.63 18.73
C GLN A 89 -47.18 -22.40 20.14
N LYS A 90 -47.36 -21.15 20.58
CA LYS A 90 -47.95 -20.83 21.89
C LYS A 90 -49.47 -20.75 21.89
N ILE A 91 -50.09 -20.80 20.70
CA ILE A 91 -51.54 -20.65 20.50
C ILE A 91 -52.24 -22.03 20.43
N GLU A 92 -51.47 -23.11 20.25
CA GLU A 92 -51.91 -24.51 20.47
C GLU A 92 -51.65 -24.94 21.92
#